data_AF-A0A356A2Q2-F1
#
_entry.id   AF-A0A356A2Q2-F1
#
_cell.length_a   1.000
_cell.length_b   1.000
_cell.length_c   1.000
_cell.angle_alpha   90.00
_cell.angle_beta   90.00
_cell.angle_gamma   90.00
#
_symmetry.space_group_name_H-M   'P 1'
#
loop_
_entity.id
_entity.type
_entity.pdbx_description
1 polymer ?
#
loop_
_entity_poly.entity_id
_entity_poly.type
_entity_poly.pdbx_seq_one_letter_code
_entity_poly.pdbx_strand_id
1 'polypeptide(L)' 'MRLILIGPPGAGKGTQAAFIKEKYGIPQISTGDMFRAAVKSGTALGKEAKSYMDKGALVPDSVTVGIVKERL' A
#
# COMPACT_ATOMS: atom_id res chain seq x y z
N MET A 1 -16.95 -8.16 -3.09
CA MET A 1 -16.78 -7.81 -1.66
C MET A 1 -15.77 -6.67 -1.54
N ARG A 2 -15.95 -5.72 -0.61
CA ARG A 2 -15.01 -4.63 -0.34
C ARG A 2 -14.71 -4.63 1.16
N LEU A 3 -13.44 -4.68 1.54
CA LEU A 3 -13.02 -4.82 2.94
C LEU A 3 -11.73 -4.05 3.23
N ILE A 4 -11.55 -3.66 4.47
CA ILE A 4 -10.32 -3.04 5.00
C ILE A 4 -9.80 -3.96 6.11
N LEU A 5 -8.51 -4.29 6.06
CA LEU A 5 -7.85 -5.12 7.07
C LEU A 5 -6.92 -4.25 7.93
N ILE A 6 -7.27 -4.08 9.20
CA ILE A 6 -6.57 -3.20 10.16
C ILE A 6 -5.94 -4.04 11.26
N GLY A 7 -4.75 -3.63 11.72
CA GLY A 7 -4.03 -4.29 12.82
C GLY A 7 -2.58 -3.82 12.90
N PRO A 8 -1.90 -4.01 14.04
CA PRO A 8 -0.52 -3.55 14.23
C PRO A 8 0.48 -4.26 13.30
N PRO A 9 1.69 -3.71 13.10
CA PRO A 9 2.79 -4.43 12.45
C PRO A 9 3.00 -5.80 13.10
N GLY A 10 3.27 -6.84 12.31
CA GLY A 10 3.45 -8.21 12.81
C GLY A 10 2.16 -9.00 13.10
N ALA A 11 0.97 -8.38 13.09
CA ALA A 11 -0.31 -9.05 13.41
C ALA A 11 -0.81 -10.07 12.36
N GLY A 12 0.00 -10.45 11.36
CA GLY A 12 -0.41 -11.45 10.35
C GLY A 12 -1.42 -10.97 9.29
N LYS A 13 -1.60 -9.65 9.11
CA LYS A 13 -2.52 -9.08 8.10
C LYS A 13 -2.27 -9.61 6.69
N GLY A 14 -1.01 -9.69 6.27
CA GLY A 14 -0.65 -10.20 4.93
C GLY A 14 -1.10 -11.64 4.72
N THR A 15 -0.92 -12.49 5.74
CA THR A 15 -1.37 -13.88 5.75
C THR A 15 -2.89 -13.98 5.60
N GLN A 16 -3.64 -13.20 6.38
CA GLN A 16 -5.11 -13.19 6.30
C GLN A 16 -5.61 -12.64 4.97
N ALA A 17 -4.96 -11.59 4.44
CA ALA A 17 -5.30 -11.03 3.14
C ALA A 17 -5.09 -12.04 1.99
N ALA A 18 -4.06 -12.90 2.07
CA ALA A 18 -3.82 -13.96 1.09
C ALA A 18 -4.97 -14.99 1.08
N PHE A 19 -5.40 -15.46 2.26
CA PHE A 19 -6.55 -16.38 2.36
C PHE A 19 -7.86 -15.77 1.84
N ILE A 20 -8.10 -14.49 2.14
CA ILE A 20 -9.28 -13.77 1.65
C ILE A 20 -9.23 -13.60 0.13
N LYS A 21 -8.06 -13.24 -0.42
CA LYS A 21 -7.86 -13.12 -1.88
C LYS A 21 -8.16 -14.43 -2.58
N GLU A 22 -7.63 -15.55 -2.09
CA GLU A 22 -7.84 -16.88 -2.68
C GLU A 22 -9.31 -17.31 -2.61
N LYS A 23 -9.92 -17.18 -1.43
CA LYS A 23 -11.30 -17.62 -1.19
C LYS A 23 -12.34 -16.86 -2.02
N TYR A 24 -12.12 -15.56 -2.23
CA TYR A 24 -13.13 -14.69 -2.85
C TYR A 24 -12.72 -14.17 -4.24
N GLY A 25 -11.54 -14.54 -4.75
CA GLY A 25 -11.05 -14.10 -6.06
C GLY A 25 -10.86 -12.59 -6.19
N ILE A 26 -10.62 -11.88 -5.08
CA ILE A 26 -10.48 -10.41 -5.07
C ILE A 26 -9.02 -9.97 -4.97
N PRO A 27 -8.61 -8.89 -5.65
CA PRO A 27 -7.23 -8.42 -5.57
C PRO A 27 -6.92 -7.87 -4.17
N GLN A 28 -5.71 -8.15 -3.68
CA GLN A 28 -5.18 -7.50 -2.50
C GLN A 28 -4.61 -6.14 -2.89
N ILE A 29 -5.03 -5.11 -2.16
CA ILE A 29 -4.50 -3.76 -2.24
C ILE A 29 -3.75 -3.48 -0.94
N SER A 30 -2.43 -3.26 -1.03
CA SER A 30 -1.59 -2.93 0.12
C SER A 30 -0.82 -1.64 -0.16
N THR A 31 -0.96 -0.65 0.73
CA THR A 31 -0.26 0.64 0.58
C THR A 31 1.25 0.43 0.54
N GLY A 32 1.78 -0.51 1.33
CA GLY A 32 3.20 -0.86 1.31
C GLY A 32 3.71 -1.35 -0.05
N ASP A 33 2.96 -2.22 -0.74
CA ASP A 33 3.33 -2.66 -2.10
C ASP A 33 3.20 -1.54 -3.12
N MET A 34 2.15 -0.72 -3.00
CA MET A 34 1.92 0.43 -3.88
C MET A 34 3.06 1.45 -3.76
N PHE A 35 3.47 1.79 -2.54
CA PHE A 35 4.63 2.66 -2.30
C PHE A 35 5.91 2.07 -2.92
N ARG A 36 6.21 0.79 -2.65
CA ARG A 36 7.39 0.13 -3.24
C ARG A 36 7.36 0.14 -4.77
N ALA A 37 6.19 -0.10 -5.37
CA ALA A 37 6.01 -0.08 -6.82
C ALA A 37 6.22 1.33 -7.39
N ALA A 38 5.60 2.36 -6.80
CA ALA A 38 5.74 3.76 -7.22
C ALA A 38 7.18 4.27 -7.09
N VAL A 39 7.86 3.90 -6.00
CA VAL A 39 9.29 4.20 -5.79
C VAL A 39 10.14 3.52 -6.86
N LYS A 40 9.88 2.24 -7.16
CA LYS A 40 10.62 1.47 -8.16
C LYS A 40 10.40 1.99 -9.59
N SER A 41 9.19 2.45 -9.91
CA SER A 41 8.87 3.03 -11.23
C SER A 41 9.34 4.48 -11.38
N GLY A 42 9.74 5.13 -10.28
CA GLY A 42 10.28 6.49 -10.31
C GLY A 42 9.26 7.57 -10.66
N THR A 43 7.97 7.33 -10.38
CA THR A 43 6.91 8.35 -10.59
C THR A 43 7.16 9.57 -9.71
N ALA A 44 6.53 10.70 -10.06
CA ALA A 44 6.64 11.92 -9.25
C ALA A 44 6.20 11.66 -7.79
N LEU A 45 5.05 11.02 -7.61
CA LEU A 45 4.55 10.61 -6.30
C LEU A 45 5.45 9.57 -5.62
N GLY A 46 6.03 8.65 -6.38
CA GLY A 46 6.98 7.65 -5.86
C GLY A 46 8.25 8.28 -5.29
N LYS A 47 8.81 9.28 -5.99
CA LYS A 47 9.98 10.04 -5.52
C LYS A 47 9.66 10.84 -4.26
N GLU A 48 8.50 11.50 -4.23
CA GLU A 48 8.04 12.22 -3.05
C GLU A 48 7.85 11.29 -1.85
N ALA A 49 7.13 10.18 -2.03
CA ALA A 49 6.93 9.16 -0.99
C ALA A 49 8.25 8.61 -0.46
N LYS A 50 9.23 8.33 -1.32
CA LYS A 50 10.56 7.86 -0.93
C LYS A 50 11.23 8.79 0.10
N SER A 51 11.09 10.11 -0.09
CA SER A 51 11.72 11.11 0.78
C SER A 51 11.22 11.07 2.24
N TYR A 52 9.98 10.63 2.46
CA TYR A 52 9.40 10.42 3.79
C TYR A 52 9.74 9.03 4.33
N MET A 53 9.64 8.01 3.48
CA MET A 53 9.92 6.61 3.85
C MET A 53 11.37 6.42 4.33
N ASP A 54 12.35 7.02 3.64
CA ASP A 54 13.76 6.94 4.01
C ASP A 54 14.05 7.55 5.39
N LYS A 55 13.19 8.47 5.86
CA LYS A 55 13.28 9.11 7.18
C LYS A 55 12.45 8.40 8.26
N GLY A 56 11.73 7.32 7.91
CA GLY A 56 10.76 6.70 8.80
C GLY A 56 9.56 7.59 9.14
N ALA A 57 9.30 8.64 8.33
CA ALA A 57 8.21 9.57 8.54
C ALA A 57 6.91 9.05 7.91
N LEU A 58 5.77 9.52 8.45
CA LEU A 58 4.46 9.26 7.85
C LEU A 58 4.38 9.98 6.49
N VAL A 59 4.00 9.24 5.45
CA VAL A 59 3.76 9.80 4.12
C VAL A 59 2.43 10.57 4.14
N PRO A 60 2.38 11.82 3.62
CA PRO A 60 1.15 12.61 3.63
C PRO A 60 -0.03 11.94 2.90
N ASP A 61 -1.26 12.25 3.33
CA ASP A 61 -2.48 11.70 2.74
C ASP A 61 -2.62 12.05 1.26
N SER A 62 -2.25 13.27 0.85
CA SER A 62 -2.28 13.70 -0.56
C SER A 62 -1.46 12.78 -1.46
N VAL A 63 -0.26 12.41 -1.02
CA VAL A 63 0.65 11.50 -1.72
C VAL A 63 0.11 10.08 -1.71
N THR A 64 -0.36 9.62 -0.54
CA THR A 64 -0.91 8.28 -0.36
C THR A 64 -2.13 8.05 -1.24
N VAL A 65 -3.09 8.98 -1.22
CA VAL A 65 -4.31 8.93 -2.04
C VAL A 65 -3.97 9.05 -3.52
N GLY A 66 -2.99 9.88 -3.89
CA GLY A 66 -2.49 9.98 -5.26
C GLY A 66 -1.98 8.63 -5.79
N ILE A 67 -1.14 7.94 -5.02
CA ILE A 67 -0.58 6.63 -5.38
C ILE A 67 -1.69 5.57 -5.48
N VAL A 68 -2.68 5.60 -4.58
CA VAL A 68 -3.82 4.68 -4.65
C VAL A 68 -4.64 4.91 -5.92
N LYS A 69 -4.85 6.17 -6.32
CA LYS A 69 -5.56 6.53 -7.56
C LYS A 69 -4.83 6.10 -8.83
N GLU A 70 -3.49 6.16 -8.86
CA GLU A 70 -2.70 5.69 -10.03
C GLU A 70 -2.80 4.18 -10.24
N ARG A 71 -3.09 3.41 -9.18
CA ARG A 71 -3.17 1.95 -9.24
C ARG A 71 -4.57 1.43 -9.58
N LEU A 72 -5.62 2.17 -9.24
CA LEU A 72 -7.02 1.80 -9.48
C LEU A 72 -7.42 2.10 -10.92
#